data_AF-X1LQ82-F1
#
_entry.id   AF-X1LQ82-F1
#
_cell.length_a   1.000
_cell.length_b   1.000
_cell.length_c   1.000
_cell.angle_alpha   90.00
_cell.angle_beta   90.00
_cell.angle_gamma   90.00
#
_symmetry.space_group_name_H-M   'P 1'
#
loop_
_entity.id
_entity.type
_entity.pdbx_description
1 polymer ?
#
loop_
_entity_poly.entity_id
_entity_poly.type
_entity_poly.pdbx_seq_one_letter_code
_entity_poly.pdbx_strand_id
1 'polypeptide(L)'
;EAGLSEAQFSLFRDWVRSRFDRLIILGSLFSDVERAVKLSRHSRDVIKIESLGVLEQVVLCKLGTDAVGLIPKLGRYLKSAVLVPFSPKKILEVVGSQSF
;
A
#
# COMPACT_ATOMS: atom_id res chain seq x y z
N GLU A 1 -0.33 -22.65 12.71
CA GLU A 1 -0.69 -21.23 12.56
C GLU A 1 0.28 -20.56 11.62
N ALA A 2 -0.17 -19.61 10.80
CA ALA A 2 0.70 -18.83 9.93
C ALA A 2 1.10 -17.54 10.66
N GLY A 3 2.41 -17.28 10.76
CA GLY A 3 2.97 -16.05 11.32
C GLY A 3 3.66 -15.23 10.23
N LEU A 4 3.92 -13.95 10.54
CA LEU A 4 4.79 -13.12 9.70
C LEU A 4 6.24 -13.56 9.86
N SER A 5 7.03 -13.46 8.78
CA SER A 5 8.49 -13.60 8.88
C SER A 5 9.12 -12.36 9.51
N GLU A 6 10.33 -12.51 10.05
CA GLU A 6 11.12 -11.37 10.56
C GLU A 6 11.30 -10.27 9.51
N ALA A 7 11.48 -10.66 8.24
CA ALA A 7 11.59 -9.71 7.14
C ALA A 7 10.28 -8.92 6.91
N GLN A 8 9.12 -9.60 6.96
CA GLN A 8 7.82 -8.94 6.85
C GLN A 8 7.54 -8.03 8.05
N PHE A 9 7.91 -8.48 9.24
CA PHE A 9 7.74 -7.70 10.46
C PHE A 9 8.59 -6.43 10.45
N SER A 10 9.87 -6.54 10.05
CA SER A 10 10.76 -5.40 9.86
C SER A 10 10.22 -4.41 8.83
N LEU A 11 9.76 -4.92 7.67
CA LEU A 11 9.15 -4.11 6.62
C LEU A 11 7.94 -3.32 7.13
N PHE A 12 7.01 -3.98 7.82
CA PHE A 12 5.82 -3.32 8.34
C PHE A 12 6.15 -2.31 9.45
N ARG A 13 7.14 -2.61 10.31
CA ARG A 13 7.63 -1.66 11.31
C ARG A 13 8.17 -0.40 10.64
N ASP A 14 8.98 -0.53 9.61
CA ASP A 14 9.51 0.62 8.87
C ASP A 14 8.41 1.42 8.19
N TRP A 15 7.39 0.75 7.65
CA TRP A 15 6.23 1.42 7.07
C TRP A 15 5.44 2.20 8.12
N VAL A 16 5.19 1.63 9.30
CA VAL A 16 4.53 2.35 10.40
C VAL A 16 5.33 3.58 10.81
N ARG A 17 6.66 3.44 10.96
CA ARG A 17 7.55 4.55 11.34
C ARG A 17 7.58 5.66 10.30
N SER A 18 7.43 5.33 9.01
CA SER A 18 7.42 6.33 7.93
C SER A 18 6.21 7.27 7.94
N ARG A 19 5.10 6.89 8.61
CA ARG A 19 3.84 7.65 8.69
C ARG A 19 3.11 7.89 7.35
N PHE A 20 3.55 7.27 6.26
CA PHE A 20 2.87 7.33 4.97
C PHE A 20 1.89 6.16 4.81
N ASP A 21 0.69 6.48 4.33
CA ASP A 21 -0.28 5.48 3.90
C ASP A 21 0.25 4.70 2.68
N ARG A 22 -0.09 3.42 2.63
CA ARG A 22 0.27 2.53 1.51
C ARG A 22 -0.96 1.77 1.05
N LEU A 23 -1.09 1.57 -0.24
CA LEU A 23 -2.11 0.68 -0.80
C LEU A 23 -1.42 -0.58 -1.31
N ILE A 24 -1.65 -1.69 -0.62
CA ILE A 24 -1.18 -3.01 -1.03
C ILE A 24 -2.14 -3.55 -2.09
N ILE A 25 -1.59 -4.06 -3.18
CA ILE A 25 -2.32 -4.58 -4.34
C ILE A 25 -1.84 -6.00 -4.59
N LEU A 26 -2.74 -6.97 -4.44
CA LEU A 26 -2.46 -8.39 -4.63
C LEU A 26 -3.15 -8.90 -5.89
N GLY A 27 -2.49 -9.77 -6.65
CA GLY A 27 -3.01 -10.30 -7.91
C GLY A 27 -2.81 -9.35 -9.10
N SER A 28 -1.75 -8.54 -9.11
CA SER A 28 -1.43 -7.65 -10.24
C SER A 28 0.06 -7.49 -10.46
N LEU A 29 0.45 -7.40 -11.73
CA LEU A 29 1.83 -7.09 -12.12
C LEU A 29 2.12 -5.62 -11.84
N PHE A 30 3.40 -5.30 -11.65
CA PHE A 30 3.88 -3.93 -11.50
C PHE A 30 3.39 -3.01 -12.64
N SER A 31 3.50 -3.48 -13.89
CA SER A 31 3.09 -2.73 -15.09
C SER A 31 1.60 -2.41 -15.12
N ASP A 32 0.76 -3.30 -14.60
CA ASP A 32 -0.69 -3.08 -14.51
C ASP A 32 -1.01 -2.00 -13.47
N VAL A 33 -0.33 -2.03 -12.33
CA VAL A 33 -0.48 -1.02 -11.27
C VAL A 33 0.01 0.34 -11.75
N GLU A 34 1.17 0.41 -12.41
CA GLU A 34 1.69 1.64 -13.00
C GLU A 34 0.70 2.23 -14.01
N ARG A 35 0.16 1.38 -14.89
CA ARG A 35 -0.88 1.76 -15.85
C ARG A 35 -2.13 2.29 -15.14
N ALA A 36 -2.59 1.62 -14.08
CA ALA A 36 -3.77 2.04 -13.31
C ALA A 36 -3.55 3.41 -12.63
N VAL A 37 -2.37 3.66 -12.06
CA VAL A 37 -2.01 4.96 -11.46
C VAL A 37 -2.03 6.07 -12.53
N LYS A 38 -1.46 5.81 -13.71
CA LYS A 38 -1.47 6.76 -14.83
C LYS A 38 -2.89 7.04 -15.34
N LEU A 39 -3.68 6.00 -15.62
CA LEU A 39 -5.03 6.13 -16.16
C LEU A 39 -6.00 6.79 -15.18
N SER A 40 -5.82 6.55 -13.89
CA SER A 40 -6.62 7.20 -12.84
C SER A 40 -6.24 8.67 -12.61
N ARG A 41 -5.14 9.16 -13.20
CA ARG A 41 -4.58 10.52 -13.00
C ARG A 41 -4.07 10.81 -11.58
N HIS A 42 -3.66 9.78 -10.83
CA HIS A 42 -3.14 9.92 -9.45
C HIS A 42 -1.61 9.83 -9.35
N SER A 43 -0.87 9.98 -10.46
CA SER A 43 0.60 9.94 -10.44
C SER A 43 1.25 10.97 -9.50
N ARG A 44 0.56 12.10 -9.21
CA ARG A 44 1.06 13.13 -8.28
C ARG A 44 0.81 12.80 -6.80
N ASP A 45 -0.09 11.86 -6.55
CA ASP A 45 -0.52 11.42 -5.21
C ASP A 45 0.27 10.18 -4.75
N VAL A 46 1.12 9.65 -5.64
CA VAL A 46 1.97 8.47 -5.42
C VAL A 46 3.44 8.89 -5.40
N ILE A 47 4.17 8.46 -4.38
CA ILE A 47 5.63 8.67 -4.28
C ILE A 47 6.36 7.66 -5.18
N LYS A 48 6.00 6.37 -5.03
CA LYS A 48 6.54 5.26 -5.82
C LYS A 48 5.63 4.05 -5.73
N ILE A 49 5.85 3.11 -6.64
CA ILE A 49 5.30 1.75 -6.58
C ILE A 49 6.48 0.83 -6.22
N GLU A 50 6.30 -0.02 -5.23
CA GLU A 50 7.27 -1.03 -4.80
C GLU A 50 6.71 -2.43 -5.08
N SER A 51 7.58 -3.37 -5.43
CA SER A 51 7.21 -4.77 -5.63
C SER A 51 7.67 -5.60 -4.44
N LEU A 52 6.74 -6.32 -3.81
CA LEU A 52 7.04 -7.33 -2.78
C LEU A 52 7.10 -8.75 -3.38
N GLY A 53 6.56 -8.91 -4.58
CA GLY A 53 6.55 -10.14 -5.36
C GLY A 53 5.93 -9.91 -6.74
N VAL A 54 5.88 -10.97 -7.54
CA VAL A 54 5.43 -10.87 -8.95
C VAL A 54 4.01 -10.31 -9.04
N LEU A 55 3.15 -10.66 -8.09
CA LEU A 55 1.74 -10.24 -8.06
C LEU A 55 1.39 -9.36 -6.85
N GLU A 56 2.40 -8.93 -6.09
CA GLU A 56 2.27 -8.17 -4.86
C GLU A 56 2.97 -6.81 -5.04
N GLN A 57 2.17 -5.77 -5.21
CA GLN A 57 2.67 -4.41 -5.41
C GLN A 57 2.17 -3.49 -4.29
N VAL A 58 2.90 -2.41 -4.05
CA VAL A 58 2.61 -1.46 -2.99
C VAL A 58 2.72 -0.06 -3.56
N VAL A 59 1.62 0.68 -3.55
CA VAL A 59 1.59 2.09 -3.89
C VAL A 59 1.86 2.88 -2.62
N LEU A 60 2.99 3.59 -2.56
CA LEU A 60 3.30 4.51 -1.47
C LEU A 60 2.62 5.86 -1.72
N CYS A 61 1.70 6.25 -0.84
CA CYS A 61 0.95 7.48 -0.97
C CYS A 61 1.80 8.69 -0.54
N LYS A 62 1.56 9.84 -1.15
CA LYS A 62 2.13 11.12 -0.71
C LYS A 62 1.43 11.64 0.54
N LEU A 63 2.06 12.57 1.27
CA LEU A 63 1.39 13.28 2.37
C LEU A 63 0.06 13.88 1.91
N GLY A 64 -1.00 13.68 2.71
CA GLY A 64 -2.35 14.14 2.41
C GLY A 64 -3.14 13.23 1.45
N THR A 65 -2.57 12.10 1.02
CA THR A 65 -3.27 11.07 0.25
C THR A 65 -3.51 9.84 1.11
N ASP A 66 -4.78 9.48 1.31
CA ASP A 66 -5.17 8.27 2.03
C ASP A 66 -5.29 7.07 1.09
N ALA A 67 -4.77 5.91 1.51
CA ALA A 67 -4.82 4.69 0.69
C ALA A 67 -6.26 4.27 0.36
N VAL A 68 -7.19 4.48 1.28
CA VAL A 68 -8.63 4.20 1.08
C VAL A 68 -9.21 5.00 -0.09
N GLY A 69 -8.78 6.26 -0.26
CA GLY A 69 -9.24 7.12 -1.35
C GLY A 69 -8.81 6.63 -2.74
N LEU A 70 -7.69 5.91 -2.82
CA LEU A 70 -7.17 5.35 -4.07
C LEU A 70 -7.90 4.07 -4.50
N ILE A 71 -8.56 3.35 -3.58
CA ILE A 71 -9.24 2.08 -3.87
C ILE A 71 -10.22 2.18 -5.06
N PRO A 72 -11.23 3.07 -5.07
CA PRO A 72 -12.17 3.18 -6.20
C PRO A 72 -11.54 3.80 -7.46
N LYS A 73 -10.39 4.45 -7.33
CA LYS A 73 -9.69 5.14 -8.43
C LYS A 73 -8.81 4.19 -9.22
N LEU A 74 -8.07 3.32 -8.52
CA LEU A 74 -7.23 2.28 -9.12
C LEU A 74 -8.01 0.99 -9.40
N GLY A 75 -8.91 0.60 -8.48
CA GLY A 75 -9.65 -0.67 -8.57
C GLY A 75 -10.48 -0.83 -9.84
N ARG A 76 -10.96 0.25 -10.45
CA ARG A 76 -11.66 0.20 -11.76
C ARG A 76 -10.79 -0.30 -12.91
N TYR A 77 -9.46 -0.19 -12.78
CA TYR A 77 -8.47 -0.66 -13.75
C TYR A 77 -7.84 -2.01 -13.34
N LEU A 78 -7.97 -2.39 -12.07
CA LEU A 78 -7.37 -3.59 -11.47
C LEU A 78 -8.46 -4.56 -11.01
N LYS A 79 -9.34 -4.98 -11.92
CA LYS A 79 -10.61 -5.67 -11.59
C LYS A 79 -10.46 -7.00 -10.84
N SER A 80 -9.35 -7.70 -11.05
CA SER A 80 -9.04 -8.98 -10.40
C SER A 80 -8.19 -8.83 -9.15
N ALA A 81 -7.76 -7.61 -8.81
CA ALA A 81 -6.83 -7.38 -7.73
C ALA A 81 -7.53 -7.18 -6.39
N VAL A 82 -6.89 -7.62 -5.31
CA VAL A 82 -7.30 -7.30 -3.95
C VAL A 82 -6.53 -6.05 -3.50
N LEU A 83 -7.26 -5.01 -3.11
CA LEU A 83 -6.71 -3.72 -2.69
C LEU A 83 -6.88 -3.56 -1.18
N VAL A 84 -5.76 -3.47 -0.45
CA VAL A 84 -5.74 -3.43 1.02
C VAL A 84 -5.05 -2.14 1.49
N PRO A 85 -5.76 -1.25 2.20
CA PRO A 85 -5.14 -0.05 2.76
C PRO A 85 -4.28 -0.43 3.97
N PHE A 86 -3.06 0.08 4.00
CA PHE A 86 -2.16 0.05 5.14
C PHE A 86 -2.01 1.48 5.66
N SER A 87 -2.58 1.76 6.83
CA SER A 87 -2.54 3.10 7.44
C SER A 87 -1.77 3.07 8.76
N PRO A 88 -0.55 3.63 8.80
CA PRO A 88 0.23 3.76 10.03
C PRO A 88 -0.54 4.44 11.15
N LYS A 89 -1.35 5.46 10.84
CA LYS A 89 -2.16 6.17 11.82
C LYS A 89 -3.11 5.21 12.54
N LYS A 90 -3.90 4.43 11.79
CA LYS A 90 -4.84 3.46 12.36
C LYS A 90 -4.14 2.35 13.14
N ILE A 91 -2.99 1.89 12.66
CA ILE A 91 -2.20 0.86 13.35
C ILE A 91 -1.72 1.39 14.71
N LEU A 92 -1.19 2.61 14.76
CA LEU A 92 -0.72 3.22 16.01
C LEU A 92 -1.86 3.53 16.98
N GLU A 93 -3.06 3.85 16.50
CA GLU A 93 -4.26 4.03 17.32
C GLU A 93 -4.68 2.73 18.02
N VAL A 94 -4.54 1.58 17.34
CA VAL A 94 -4.96 0.27 17.86
C VAL A 94 -3.87 -0.39 18.72
N VAL A 95 -2.61 -0.34 18.26
CA VAL A 95 -1.50 -1.08 18.87
C VAL A 95 -0.70 -0.24 19.87
N GLY A 96 -0.75 1.10 19.73
CA GLY A 96 0.00 2.04 20.56
C GLY A 96 1.38 2.39 19.99
N SER A 97 1.79 3.64 20.21
CA SER A 97 3.05 4.18 19.66
C SER A 97 4.32 3.58 20.26
N GLN A 98 4.24 2.90 21.42
CA GLN A 98 5.40 2.31 22.08
C GLN A 98 5.82 0.96 21.48
N SER A 99 5.00 0.40 20.58
CA SER A 99 5.23 -0.92 19.97
C SER A 99 6.11 -0.87 18.70
N PHE A 100 6.44 0.31 18.19
CA PHE A 100 7.11 0.50 16.90
C PHE A 100 8.37 1.36 16.97
#